data_AF-A0A7Y0QQT2-F1
#
_entry.id   AF-A0A7Y0QQT2-F1
#
_cell.length_a   1.000
_cell.length_b   1.000
_cell.length_c   1.000
_cell.angle_alpha   90.00
_cell.angle_beta   90.00
_cell.angle_gamma   90.00
#
_symmetry.space_group_name_H-M   'P 1'
#
loop_
_entity.id
_entity.type
_entity.pdbx_description
1 polymer ?
#
loop_
_entity_poly.entity_id
_entity_poly.type
_entity_poly.pdbx_seq_one_letter_code
_entity_poly.pdbx_strand_id
1 'polypeptide(L)'
;MVRRRSCTRAPVVSAAVVLGILALTGCTSLNPGTEEATTTAQEFHSAVATGDGATACNLLAPSAVEDLEDGAAGACADELLQLVIPGASEVTESKAYGTNAQVLMDQDTVFLTRSGDTWKVTAAGCTRQGERPYDCEVEGN
;
A
#
# COMPACT_ATOMS: atom_id res chain seq x y z
N MET A 1 43.32 -26.26 -18.44
CA MET A 1 42.02 -26.98 -18.39
C MET A 1 41.03 -26.17 -19.23
N VAL A 2 40.88 -26.33 -20.54
CA VAL A 2 40.43 -27.48 -21.35
C VAL A 2 38.99 -27.91 -21.04
N ARG A 3 38.02 -27.37 -21.79
CA ARG A 3 37.11 -28.10 -22.70
C ARG A 3 36.26 -27.07 -23.46
N ARG A 4 36.72 -26.60 -24.61
CA ARG A 4 36.40 -27.11 -25.96
C ARG A 4 34.89 -27.29 -26.21
N ARG A 5 34.35 -26.31 -26.94
CA ARG A 5 33.40 -26.38 -28.06
C ARG A 5 32.78 -27.75 -28.32
N SER A 6 31.45 -27.78 -28.39
CA SER A 6 30.71 -28.76 -29.19
C SER A 6 29.49 -28.07 -29.80
N CYS A 7 29.73 -27.39 -30.93
CA CYS A 7 28.68 -27.13 -31.91
C CYS A 7 28.45 -28.45 -32.66
N THR A 8 27.41 -29.18 -32.30
CA THR A 8 26.86 -30.22 -33.18
C THR A 8 25.57 -29.69 -33.76
N ARG A 9 25.62 -29.40 -35.07
CA ARG A 9 24.46 -29.07 -35.90
C ARG A 9 23.84 -30.36 -36.43
N ALA A 10 22.54 -30.22 -36.73
CA ALA A 10 21.70 -30.98 -37.65
C ALA A 10 20.89 -32.16 -37.06
N PRO A 11 19.77 -32.57 -37.69
CA PRO A 11 18.94 -31.91 -38.73
C PRO A 11 17.46 -31.77 -38.33
N VAL A 12 16.73 -30.98 -39.12
CA VAL A 12 15.28 -30.80 -39.11
C VAL A 12 14.59 -32.09 -39.61
N VAL A 13 13.71 -32.72 -38.81
CA VAL A 13 12.65 -33.63 -39.31
C VAL A 13 11.40 -33.51 -38.41
N SER A 14 10.33 -33.03 -39.04
CA SER A 14 8.88 -33.25 -38.86
C SER A 14 8.36 -33.94 -37.59
N ALA A 15 7.41 -33.29 -36.91
CA ALA A 15 6.01 -33.77 -36.77
C ALA A 15 5.24 -32.86 -35.81
N ALA A 16 3.96 -32.66 -36.11
CA ALA A 16 3.03 -31.76 -35.43
C ALA A 16 2.95 -32.01 -33.91
N VAL A 17 3.18 -30.95 -33.12
CA VAL A 17 2.70 -30.85 -31.74
C VAL A 17 2.10 -29.47 -31.54
N VAL A 18 0.77 -29.43 -31.46
CA VAL A 18 0.01 -28.34 -30.88
C VAL A 18 0.38 -28.28 -29.40
N LEU A 19 1.10 -27.24 -28.98
CA LEU A 19 1.14 -26.86 -27.56
C LEU A 19 1.39 -25.35 -27.44
N GLY A 20 0.31 -24.60 -27.65
CA GLY A 20 0.22 -23.25 -27.11
C GLY A 20 0.07 -23.32 -25.58
N ILE A 21 0.46 -22.21 -24.95
CA ILE A 21 0.16 -21.80 -23.57
C ILE A 21 1.11 -22.38 -22.51
N LEU A 22 1.96 -21.49 -21.96
CA LEU A 22 2.09 -21.18 -20.53
C LEU A 22 3.23 -20.16 -20.30
N ALA A 23 3.03 -18.93 -20.78
CA ALA A 23 3.76 -17.77 -20.26
C ALA A 23 3.00 -17.23 -19.03
N LEU A 24 3.20 -17.88 -17.88
CA LEU A 24 2.66 -17.41 -16.58
C LEU A 24 3.78 -17.50 -15.54
N THR A 25 4.88 -16.77 -15.76
CA THR A 25 5.80 -16.43 -14.67
C THR A 25 5.17 -15.27 -13.89
N GLY A 26 4.11 -15.56 -13.15
CA GLY A 26 3.58 -14.63 -12.15
C GLY A 26 4.56 -14.59 -11.00
N CYS A 27 5.33 -13.50 -10.88
CA CYS A 27 6.01 -13.18 -9.63
C CYS A 27 4.92 -12.89 -8.60
N THR A 28 4.47 -13.90 -7.85
CA THR A 28 3.66 -13.65 -6.66
C THR A 28 4.56 -12.91 -5.69
N SER A 29 4.20 -11.68 -5.33
CA SER A 29 4.89 -10.96 -4.27
C SER A 29 4.84 -11.82 -3.01
N LEU A 30 5.97 -11.93 -2.31
CA LEU A 30 6.10 -12.82 -1.13
C LEU A 30 5.23 -12.36 0.05
N ASN A 31 4.64 -11.17 -0.02
CA ASN A 31 3.70 -10.64 0.96
C ASN A 31 2.43 -10.11 0.27
N PRO A 32 1.40 -10.96 0.09
CA PRO A 32 0.12 -10.50 -0.45
C PRO A 32 -0.42 -9.36 0.42
N GLY A 33 -0.79 -8.22 -0.19
CA GLY A 33 -1.32 -7.05 0.52
C GLY A 33 -0.34 -5.90 0.72
N THR A 34 0.98 -6.11 0.58
CA THR A 34 1.97 -5.04 0.83
C THR A 34 1.94 -3.95 -0.24
N GLU A 35 1.83 -4.35 -1.52
CA GLU A 35 1.76 -3.40 -2.64
C GLU A 35 0.46 -2.60 -2.63
N GLU A 36 -0.66 -3.26 -2.30
CA GLU A 36 -1.96 -2.61 -2.20
C GLU A 36 -2.01 -1.64 -1.02
N ALA A 37 -1.44 -2.00 0.15
CA ALA A 37 -1.34 -1.10 1.29
C ALA A 37 -0.46 0.13 0.99
N THR A 38 0.66 -0.09 0.27
CA THR A 38 1.54 0.98 -0.23
C THR A 38 0.77 1.94 -1.12
N THR A 39 0.01 1.41 -2.08
CA THR A 39 -0.81 2.20 -3.01
C THR A 39 -1.83 3.04 -2.25
N THR A 40 -2.57 2.45 -1.31
CA THR A 40 -3.55 3.18 -0.49
C THR A 40 -2.92 4.31 0.32
N ALA A 41 -1.74 4.10 0.92
CA ALA A 41 -1.04 5.15 1.65
C ALA A 41 -0.62 6.33 0.74
N GLN A 42 -0.12 6.03 -0.46
CA GLN A 42 0.24 7.06 -1.44
C GLN A 42 -0.98 7.81 -1.97
N GLU A 43 -2.08 7.12 -2.25
CA GLU A 43 -3.35 7.73 -2.66
C GLU A 43 -3.89 8.67 -1.58
N PHE A 44 -3.80 8.28 -0.30
CA PHE A 44 -4.20 9.11 0.82
C PHE A 44 -3.40 10.41 0.88
N HIS A 45 -2.07 10.33 0.86
CA HIS A 45 -1.22 11.53 0.87
C HIS A 45 -1.41 12.39 -0.38
N SER A 46 -1.59 11.78 -1.55
CA SER A 46 -1.89 12.52 -2.77
C SER A 46 -3.19 13.31 -2.64
N ALA A 47 -4.25 12.69 -2.11
CA ALA A 47 -5.54 13.34 -1.94
C ALA A 47 -5.46 14.50 -0.93
N VAL A 48 -4.79 14.30 0.20
CA VAL A 48 -4.52 15.37 1.19
C VAL A 48 -3.73 16.51 0.56
N ALA A 49 -2.65 16.20 -0.18
CA ALA A 49 -1.79 17.21 -0.81
C ALA A 49 -2.52 18.04 -1.88
N THR A 50 -3.51 17.45 -2.56
CA THR A 50 -4.34 18.16 -3.55
C THR A 50 -5.57 18.84 -2.95
N GLY A 51 -5.80 18.72 -1.63
CA GLY A 51 -6.99 19.24 -0.96
C GLY A 51 -8.28 18.47 -1.30
N ASP A 52 -8.16 17.22 -1.76
CA ASP A 52 -9.30 16.34 -2.05
C ASP A 52 -9.69 15.56 -0.79
N GLY A 53 -10.33 16.26 0.15
CA GLY A 53 -10.78 15.70 1.42
C GLY A 53 -11.79 14.57 1.26
N ALA A 54 -12.59 14.58 0.19
CA ALA A 54 -13.56 13.51 -0.09
C ALA A 54 -12.85 12.20 -0.46
N THR A 55 -11.87 12.25 -1.36
CA THR A 55 -11.05 11.07 -1.69
C THR A 55 -10.27 10.60 -0.47
N ALA A 56 -9.63 11.52 0.26
CA ALA A 56 -8.84 11.18 1.44
C ALA A 56 -9.71 10.52 2.54
N CYS A 57 -10.88 11.09 2.85
CA CYS A 57 -11.83 10.53 3.82
C CYS A 57 -12.32 9.14 3.39
N ASN A 58 -12.59 8.92 2.10
CA ASN A 58 -13.01 7.61 1.61
C ASN A 58 -11.93 6.52 1.78
N LEU A 59 -10.66 6.89 1.95
CA LEU A 59 -9.57 5.94 2.21
C LEU A 59 -9.43 5.61 3.70
N LEU A 60 -10.08 6.37 4.60
CA LEU A 60 -10.05 6.10 6.04
C LEU A 60 -10.90 4.87 6.41
N ALA A 61 -10.48 4.18 7.47
CA ALA A 61 -11.27 3.16 8.11
C ALA A 61 -12.48 3.78 8.82
N PRO A 62 -13.61 3.04 8.98
CA PRO A 62 -14.79 3.60 9.63
C PRO A 62 -14.53 4.20 11.02
N SER A 63 -13.70 3.56 11.86
CA SER A 63 -13.36 4.11 13.18
C SER A 63 -12.59 5.41 13.11
N ALA A 64 -11.67 5.57 12.15
CA ALA A 64 -10.96 6.83 11.95
C ALA A 64 -11.88 7.95 11.43
N VAL A 65 -12.88 7.61 10.61
CA VAL A 65 -13.92 8.57 10.21
C VAL A 65 -14.76 8.99 11.41
N GLU A 66 -15.21 8.03 12.22
CA GLU A 66 -16.03 8.27 13.41
C GLU A 66 -15.31 9.17 14.43
N ASP A 67 -14.03 8.89 14.70
CA ASP A 67 -13.21 9.69 15.61
C ASP A 67 -12.94 11.09 15.08
N LEU A 68 -12.69 11.23 13.78
CA LEU A 68 -12.44 12.53 13.15
C LEU A 68 -13.69 13.41 13.11
N GLU A 69 -14.86 12.80 12.90
CA GLU A 69 -16.12 13.55 12.87
C GLU A 69 -16.53 14.05 14.25
N ASP A 70 -16.05 13.46 15.35
CA ASP A 70 -16.38 13.82 16.74
C ASP A 70 -17.89 14.13 16.95
N GLY A 71 -18.74 13.28 16.37
CA GLY A 71 -20.20 13.41 16.44
C GLY A 71 -20.84 14.39 15.44
N ALA A 72 -20.05 15.11 14.63
CA ALA A 72 -20.51 15.91 13.51
C ALA A 72 -20.51 15.10 12.20
N ALA A 73 -21.54 14.27 12.03
CA ALA A 73 -21.65 13.38 10.87
C ALA A 73 -21.51 14.10 9.51
N GLY A 74 -20.66 13.56 8.64
CA GLY A 74 -20.37 14.12 7.31
C GLY A 74 -19.27 15.19 7.29
N ALA A 75 -18.66 15.53 8.43
CA ALA A 75 -17.60 16.53 8.52
C ALA A 75 -16.20 16.00 8.15
N CYS A 76 -16.03 14.68 7.98
CA CYS A 76 -14.73 14.04 7.79
C CYS A 76 -13.84 14.69 6.73
N ALA A 77 -14.39 15.04 5.55
CA ALA A 77 -13.61 15.66 4.49
C ALA A 77 -13.05 17.05 4.88
N ASP A 78 -13.85 17.84 5.60
CA ASP A 78 -13.48 19.20 6.00
C ASP A 78 -12.56 19.18 7.25
N GLU A 79 -12.83 18.31 8.22
CA GLU A 79 -11.98 18.13 9.41
C GLU A 79 -10.62 17.55 9.05
N LEU A 80 -10.57 16.57 8.13
CA LEU A 80 -9.30 15.96 7.70
C LEU A 80 -8.33 16.98 7.10
N LEU A 81 -8.85 17.94 6.33
CA LEU A 81 -8.02 18.97 5.68
C LEU A 81 -7.59 20.09 6.64
N GLN A 82 -8.16 20.15 7.86
CA GLN A 82 -7.71 21.07 8.90
C GLN A 82 -6.50 20.51 9.69
N LEU A 83 -6.27 19.20 9.63
CA LEU A 83 -5.14 18.54 10.27
C LEU A 83 -3.80 18.87 9.59
N VAL A 84 -2.72 18.84 10.36
CA VAL A 84 -1.37 19.09 9.85
C VAL A 84 -0.71 17.77 9.46
N ILE A 85 -1.17 17.18 8.37
CA ILE A 85 -0.59 15.94 7.84
C ILE A 85 0.66 16.27 7.01
N PRO A 86 1.83 15.67 7.31
CA PRO A 86 3.04 15.87 6.52
C PRO A 86 2.84 15.47 5.06
N GLY A 87 3.43 16.25 4.14
CA GLY A 87 3.41 15.94 2.71
C GLY A 87 4.38 14.82 2.34
N ALA A 88 4.09 13.59 2.76
CA ALA A 88 4.87 12.40 2.42
C ALA A 88 4.52 11.88 1.02
N SER A 89 5.50 11.30 0.33
CA SER A 89 5.31 10.76 -1.02
C SER A 89 6.16 9.52 -1.33
N GLU A 90 7.34 9.41 -0.71
CA GLU A 90 8.26 8.32 -0.96
C GLU A 90 8.09 7.22 0.09
N VAL A 91 7.78 6.01 -0.34
CA VAL A 91 7.69 4.85 0.56
C VAL A 91 9.07 4.28 0.78
N THR A 92 9.51 4.28 2.04
CA THR A 92 10.79 3.72 2.46
C THR A 92 10.68 2.24 2.81
N GLU A 93 9.59 1.85 3.47
CA GLU A 93 9.35 0.46 3.85
C GLU A 93 7.84 0.20 3.95
N SER A 94 7.40 -0.99 3.54
CA SER A 94 6.01 -1.41 3.68
C SER A 94 5.97 -2.86 4.15
N LYS A 95 5.12 -3.13 5.15
CA LYS A 95 4.95 -4.46 5.73
C LYS A 95 3.49 -4.73 6.04
N ALA A 96 2.94 -5.80 5.47
CA ALA A 96 1.63 -6.33 5.83
C ALA A 96 1.77 -7.54 6.76
N TYR A 97 0.90 -7.62 7.77
CA TYR A 97 0.80 -8.69 8.74
C TYR A 97 -0.67 -9.09 8.90
N GLY A 98 -1.09 -10.12 8.18
CA GLY A 98 -2.49 -10.56 8.17
C GLY A 98 -3.41 -9.47 7.59
N THR A 99 -4.27 -8.90 8.43
CA THR A 99 -5.22 -7.85 8.05
C THR A 99 -4.72 -6.44 8.39
N ASN A 100 -3.49 -6.28 8.90
CA ASN A 100 -2.93 -4.98 9.22
C ASN A 100 -1.71 -4.71 8.36
N ALA A 101 -1.39 -3.44 8.12
CA ALA A 101 -0.17 -3.03 7.44
C ALA A 101 0.40 -1.74 8.05
N GLN A 102 1.71 -1.59 7.90
CA GLN A 102 2.44 -0.38 8.22
C GLN A 102 3.26 0.03 7.00
N VAL A 103 3.14 1.30 6.62
CA VAL A 103 3.88 1.92 5.52
C VAL A 103 4.70 3.08 6.09
N LEU A 104 6.02 2.94 6.11
CA LEU A 104 6.95 4.01 6.46
C LEU A 104 7.23 4.83 5.20
N MET A 105 6.97 6.13 5.30
CA MET A 105 7.23 7.11 4.25
C MET A 105 8.30 8.10 4.71
N ASP A 106 8.75 8.98 3.82
CA ASP A 106 9.80 9.97 4.07
C ASP A 106 9.49 10.92 5.24
N GLN A 107 8.22 11.29 5.39
CA GLN A 107 7.77 12.26 6.41
C GLN A 107 6.57 11.77 7.23
N ASP A 108 6.14 10.52 7.04
CA ASP A 108 4.98 9.95 7.73
C ASP A 108 5.15 8.44 7.96
N THR A 109 4.39 7.89 8.91
CA THR A 109 4.10 6.46 9.01
C THR A 109 2.59 6.26 8.93
N VAL A 110 2.14 5.47 7.97
CA VAL A 110 0.72 5.16 7.79
C VAL A 110 0.41 3.76 8.31
N PHE A 111 -0.63 3.63 9.11
CA PHE A 111 -1.17 2.35 9.56
C PHE A 111 -2.47 2.06 8.82
N LEU A 112 -2.62 0.81 8.36
CA LEU A 112 -3.77 0.39 7.58
C LEU A 112 -4.35 -0.91 8.12
N THR A 113 -5.66 -1.06 7.92
CA THR A 113 -6.40 -2.30 8.13
C THR A 113 -7.10 -2.75 6.86
N ARG A 114 -7.29 -4.06 6.71
CA ARG A 114 -8.02 -4.64 5.60
C ARG A 114 -9.51 -4.65 5.93
N SER A 115 -10.28 -3.89 5.16
CA SER A 115 -11.74 -3.88 5.21
C SER A 115 -12.28 -4.56 3.95
N GLY A 116 -12.67 -5.83 4.08
CA GLY A 116 -13.03 -6.69 2.96
C GLY A 116 -11.83 -6.95 2.04
N ASP A 117 -11.96 -6.56 0.77
CA ASP A 117 -10.90 -6.70 -0.24
C ASP A 117 -10.02 -5.44 -0.39
N THR A 118 -10.31 -4.39 0.38
CA THR A 118 -9.61 -3.10 0.28
C THR A 118 -8.84 -2.78 1.55
N TRP A 119 -7.73 -2.04 1.41
CA TRP A 119 -7.05 -1.42 2.54
C TRP A 119 -7.71 -0.10 2.89
N LYS A 120 -7.70 0.22 4.18
CA LYS A 120 -8.19 1.47 4.75
C LYS A 120 -7.18 2.01 5.75
N VAL A 121 -6.95 3.31 5.73
CA VAL A 121 -6.06 4.01 6.65
C VAL A 121 -6.73 4.09 8.03
N THR A 122 -6.09 3.52 9.04
CA THR A 122 -6.54 3.63 10.44
C THR A 122 -5.81 4.75 11.17
N ALA A 123 -4.57 5.07 10.76
CA ALA A 123 -3.83 6.19 11.30
C ALA A 123 -2.82 6.76 10.29
N ALA A 124 -2.61 8.08 10.31
CA ALA A 124 -1.69 8.82 9.45
C ALA A 124 -1.20 10.10 10.15
N GLY A 125 -0.18 10.74 9.60
CA GLY A 125 0.54 11.83 10.27
C GLY A 125 1.30 11.34 11.51
N CYS A 126 1.74 10.08 11.53
CA CYS A 126 2.29 9.43 12.69
C CYS A 126 3.80 9.62 12.85
N THR A 127 4.20 10.13 14.00
CA THR A 127 5.60 10.27 14.41
C THR A 127 5.98 9.21 15.45
N ARG A 128 7.13 8.56 15.28
CA ARG A 128 7.66 7.56 16.22
C ARG A 128 8.07 8.20 17.55
N GLN A 129 7.61 7.64 18.67
CA GLN A 129 7.88 8.14 20.03
C GLN A 129 8.78 7.23 20.88
N GLY A 130 9.76 6.56 20.24
CA GLY A 130 10.63 5.58 20.91
C GLY A 130 9.90 4.26 21.18
N GLU A 131 9.83 3.85 22.45
CA GLU A 131 9.11 2.65 22.90
C GLU A 131 7.61 2.90 23.17
N ARG A 132 7.15 4.14 23.04
CA ARG A 132 5.73 4.52 23.17
C ARG A 132 4.98 4.30 21.84
N PRO A 133 3.64 4.21 21.87
CA PRO A 133 2.82 4.27 20.66
C PRO A 133 3.18 5.48 19.78
N TYR A 134 2.90 5.37 18.49
CA TYR A 134 3.07 6.51 17.59
C TYR A 134 2.13 7.64 18.00
N ASP A 135 2.53 8.86 17.68
CA ASP A 135 1.73 10.07 17.88
C ASP A 135 1.21 10.50 16.51
N CYS A 136 -0.09 10.38 16.28
CA CYS A 136 -0.73 10.47 14.97
C CYS A 136 -1.72 11.64 14.91
N GLU A 137 -1.80 12.30 13.75
CA GLU A 137 -2.80 13.34 13.49
C GLU A 137 -4.18 12.73 13.21
N VAL A 138 -4.21 11.58 12.52
CA VAL A 138 -5.41 10.77 12.32
C VAL A 138 -5.23 9.47 13.09
N GLU A 139 -6.21 9.08 13.90
CA GLU A 139 -6.25 7.82 14.62
C GLU A 139 -7.70 7.34 14.77
N GLY A 140 -7.94 6.05 14.50
CA GLY A 140 -9.22 5.39 14.77
C GLY A 140 -9.09 4.39 15.92
N ASN A 141 -9.93 4.54 16.94
CA ASN A 141 -10.00 3.72 18.15
C ASN A 141 -10.87 2.45 18.02
#